data_AF-A0A3D1WEE8-F1
#
_entry.id   AF-A0A3D1WEE8-F1
#
_cell.length_a   1.000
_cell.length_b   1.000
_cell.length_c   1.000
_cell.angle_alpha   90.00
_cell.angle_beta   90.00
_cell.angle_gamma   90.00
#
_symmetry.space_group_name_H-M   'P 1'
#
loop_
_entity.id
_entity.type
_entity.pdbx_description
1 polymer ?
#
loop_
_entity_poly.entity_id
_entity_poly.type
_entity_poly.pdbx_seq_one_letter_code
_entity_poly.pdbx_strand_id
1 'polypeptide(L)' 'MKIELLDHLVPTVARIDESVAFYTNVLGMTVQHFGSQDVPRIALAFGRR' A
#
# COMPACT_ATOMS: atom_id res chain seq x y z
N MET A 1 15.48 22.95 -0.85
CA MET A 1 15.26 21.59 -1.39
C MET A 1 13.80 21.49 -1.82
N LYS A 2 13.51 21.07 -3.06
CA LYS A 2 12.14 20.87 -3.57
C LYS A 2 11.99 19.40 -3.94
N ILE A 3 10.97 18.73 -3.40
CA ILE A 3 10.71 17.31 -3.70
C ILE A 3 10.01 17.21 -5.06
N GLU A 4 10.54 16.35 -5.93
CA GLU A 4 9.99 16.12 -7.28
C GLU A 4 8.81 15.14 -7.25
N LEU A 5 8.80 14.24 -6.26
CA LEU A 5 7.96 13.06 -6.30
C LEU A 5 7.92 12.32 -4.96
N LEU A 6 6.79 11.67 -4.66
CA LEU A 6 6.66 10.65 -3.63
C LEU A 6 6.74 9.26 -4.27
N ASP A 7 7.58 8.40 -3.73
CA ASP A 7 7.73 7.02 -4.20
C ASP A 7 6.85 6.05 -3.40
N HIS A 8 6.93 6.11 -2.07
CA HIS A 8 6.14 5.30 -1.16
C HIS A 8 5.82 6.07 0.13
N LEU A 9 4.73 5.68 0.79
CA LEU A 9 4.33 6.16 2.10
C LEU A 9 3.92 4.96 2.96
N VAL A 10 4.36 4.93 4.22
CA VAL A 10 4.02 3.86 5.18
C VAL A 10 3.20 4.46 6.32
N PRO A 11 1.87 4.48 6.20
CA PRO A 11 1.00 4.98 7.26
C PRO A 11 0.74 3.91 8.33
N THR A 12 0.61 4.35 9.58
CA THR A 12 0.00 3.53 10.64
C THR A 12 -1.52 3.62 10.50
N VAL A 13 -2.19 2.47 10.39
CA VAL A 13 -3.64 2.39 10.21
C VAL A 13 -4.28 1.60 11.36
N ALA A 14 -5.55 1.89 11.65
CA ALA A 14 -6.28 1.20 12.71
C ALA A 14 -6.55 -0.27 12.36
N ARG A 15 -6.95 -0.57 11.11
CA ARG A 15 -7.21 -1.92 10.60
C ARG A 15 -6.63 -2.09 9.20
N ILE A 16 -5.75 -3.08 9.03
CA ILE A 16 -5.06 -3.34 7.76
C ILE A 16 -6.07 -3.78 6.68
N ASP A 17 -6.92 -4.75 6.97
CA ASP A 17 -7.83 -5.32 5.98
C ASP A 17 -8.87 -4.31 5.45
N GLU A 18 -9.39 -3.44 6.32
CA GLU A 18 -10.29 -2.35 5.91
C GLU A 18 -9.56 -1.35 5.00
N SER A 19 -8.32 -1.02 5.35
CA SER A 19 -7.50 -0.11 4.57
C SER A 19 -7.26 -0.70 3.18
N VAL A 20 -6.83 -1.96 3.11
CA VAL A 20 -6.65 -2.69 1.85
C VAL A 20 -7.94 -2.65 1.03
N ALA A 21 -9.08 -3.03 1.61
CA ALA A 21 -10.37 -3.02 0.91
C ALA A 21 -10.76 -1.64 0.38
N PHE A 22 -10.53 -0.58 1.16
CA PHE A 22 -10.77 0.80 0.71
C PHE A 22 -9.86 1.16 -0.48
N TYR A 23 -8.56 0.97 -0.34
CA TYR A 23 -7.59 1.33 -1.39
C TYR A 23 -7.77 0.51 -2.67
N THR A 24 -8.16 -0.77 -2.58
CA THR A 24 -8.43 -1.59 -3.77
C THR A 24 -9.77 -1.28 -4.40
N ASN A 25 -10.84 -1.20 -3.62
CA ASN A 25 -12.20 -1.17 -4.17
C ASN A 25 -12.68 0.25 -4.50
N VAL A 26 -12.19 1.25 -3.77
CA VAL A 26 -12.57 2.65 -3.96
C VAL A 26 -11.55 3.38 -4.84
N LEU A 27 -10.26 3.18 -4.57
CA LEU A 27 -9.18 3.90 -5.26
C LEU A 27 -8.54 3.11 -6.40
N GLY A 28 -8.94 1.85 -6.61
CA GLY A 28 -8.46 1.03 -7.72
C GLY A 28 -6.98 0.64 -7.61
N MET A 29 -6.42 0.65 -6.40
CA MET A 29 -5.04 0.21 -6.17
C MET A 29 -4.93 -1.32 -6.25
N THR A 30 -3.73 -1.81 -6.54
CA THR A 30 -3.45 -3.25 -6.58
C THR A 30 -2.74 -3.68 -5.30
N VAL A 31 -3.29 -4.68 -4.62
CA VAL A 31 -2.66 -5.27 -3.45
C VAL A 31 -1.47 -6.16 -3.85
N GLN A 32 -0.34 -6.00 -3.17
CA GLN A 32 0.87 -6.80 -3.33
C GLN A 32 1.23 -7.45 -2.01
N HIS A 33 1.42 -8.76 -2.01
CA HIS A 33 1.83 -9.53 -0.84
C HIS A 33 3.29 -9.97 -0.99
N PHE A 34 4.08 -9.77 0.05
CA PHE A 34 5.50 -10.13 0.08
C PHE A 34 5.97 -10.37 1.52
N GLY A 35 7.23 -10.76 1.69
CA GLY A 35 7.77 -11.16 2.99
C GLY A 35 7.72 -12.67 3.22
N SER A 36 8.27 -13.12 4.35
CA SER A 36 8.22 -14.53 4.75
C SER A 36 6.83 -14.88 5.27
N GLN A 37 6.52 -16.19 5.33
CA GLN A 37 5.26 -16.66 5.90
C GLN A 37 5.08 -16.23 7.36
N ASP A 38 6.18 -16.15 8.12
CA ASP A 38 6.16 -15.72 9.52
C ASP A 38 5.98 -14.21 9.69
N VAL A 39 6.34 -13.41 8.68
CA VAL A 39 6.26 -11.94 8.72
C VAL A 39 5.71 -11.43 7.38
N PRO A 40 4.39 -11.58 7.15
CA PRO A 40 3.77 -11.12 5.93
C PRO A 40 3.78 -9.58 5.86
N ARG A 41 3.94 -9.05 4.65
CA ARG A 41 3.86 -7.63 4.34
C ARG A 41 2.90 -7.41 3.19
N ILE A 42 2.22 -6.27 3.26
CA ILE A 42 1.25 -5.83 2.26
C ILE A 42 1.66 -4.45 1.78
N ALA A 43 1.67 -4.26 0.47
CA ALA A 43 1.76 -2.95 -0.17
C ALA A 43 0.57 -2.74 -1.11
N LEU A 44 0.27 -1.48 -1.38
CA LEU A 44 -0.76 -1.06 -2.31
C LEU A 44 -0.08 -0.24 -3.41
N ALA A 45 -0.13 -0.75 -4.63
CA ALA A 45 0.46 -0.11 -5.80
C ALA A 45 -0.60 0.71 -6.55
N PHE A 46 -0.21 1.88 -7.03
CA PHE A 46 -1.02 2.76 -7.88
C PHE A 46 -0.21 3.23 -9.08
N GLY A 47 -0.86 3.33 -10.24
CA GLY A 47 -0.22 3.78 -11.47
C GLY A 47 0.68 2.71 -12.10
N ARG A 48 1.69 3.15 -12.86
CA ARG A 48 2.53 2.30 -13.73
C ARG A 48 4.01 2.29 -13.35
N ARG A 49 4.35 2.47 -12.07
CA ARG A 49 5.75 2.39 -11.64
C ARG A 49 6.21 0.97 -11.41
#